data_AF-A0A3P5XN61-F1
#
_entry.id   AF-A0A3P5XN61-F1
#
_cell.length_a   1.000
_cell.length_b   1.000
_cell.length_c   1.000
_cell.angle_alpha   90.00
_cell.angle_beta   90.00
_cell.angle_gamma   90.00
#
_symmetry.space_group_name_H-M   'P 1'
#
loop_
_entity.id
_entity.type
_entity.pdbx_description
1 polymer ?
#
loop_
_entity_poly.entity_id
_entity_poly.type
_entity_poly.pdbx_seq_one_letter_code
_entity_poly.pdbx_strand_id
1 'polypeptide(L)' 'MTPEEVEKVKLRAKQELETFSIYLDQAVDDLGGILTTQEVFLAAGFTYLGAGQTDVHAAIEGLYEQVQ' A
#
# COMPACT_ATOMS: atom_id res chain seq x y z
N MET A 1 -16.61 3.15 -18.69
CA MET A 1 -16.04 1.89 -18.19
C MET A 1 -17.02 0.78 -18.46
N THR A 2 -16.55 -0.36 -18.95
CA THR A 2 -17.37 -1.56 -19.13
C THR A 2 -17.63 -2.24 -17.76
N PRO A 3 -18.67 -3.08 -17.64
CA PRO A 3 -18.90 -3.86 -16.42
C PRO A 3 -17.67 -4.69 -15.99
N GLU A 4 -16.93 -5.24 -16.95
CA GLU A 4 -15.70 -6.00 -16.70
C GLU A 4 -14.58 -5.13 -16.13
N GLU A 5 -14.41 -3.90 -16.63
CA GLU A 5 -13.43 -2.94 -16.10
C GLU A 5 -13.77 -2.53 -14.67
N VAL A 6 -15.06 -2.37 -14.36
CA VAL A 6 -15.52 -2.05 -13.00
C VAL A 6 -15.20 -3.20 -12.03
N GLU A 7 -15.47 -4.45 -12.40
CA GLU A 7 -15.16 -5.59 -11.55
C GLU A 7 -13.65 -5.77 -11.33
N LYS A 8 -12.82 -5.54 -12.36
CA LYS A 8 -11.36 -5.53 -12.20
C LYS A 8 -10.89 -4.45 -11.22
N VAL A 9 -11.44 -3.24 -11.30
CA VAL A 9 -11.09 -2.15 -10.38
C VAL A 9 -11.53 -2.48 -8.95
N LYS A 10 -12.71 -3.06 -8.75
CA LYS A 10 -13.17 -3.49 -7.42
C LYS A 10 -12.28 -4.58 -6.83
N LEU A 11 -11.91 -5.58 -7.62
CA LEU A 11 -11.02 -6.65 -7.18
C LEU A 11 -9.67 -6.08 -6.73
N ARG A 12 -9.09 -5.19 -7.53
CA ARG A 12 -7.86 -4.50 -7.17
C ARG A 12 -8.03 -3.69 -5.88
N ALA A 13 -9.08 -2.87 -5.78
CA ALA A 13 -9.32 -2.07 -4.58
C ALA A 13 -9.46 -2.95 -3.32
N LYS A 14 -10.07 -4.13 -3.44
CA LYS A 14 -10.16 -5.09 -2.33
C LYS A 14 -8.78 -5.59 -1.90
N GLN A 15 -7.91 -5.96 -2.84
CA GLN A 15 -6.55 -6.41 -2.55
C GLN A 15 -5.71 -5.31 -1.90
N GLU A 16 -5.85 -4.07 -2.37
CA GLU A 16 -5.15 -2.92 -1.79
C GLU A 16 -5.63 -2.63 -0.35
N LEU A 17 -6.94 -2.78 -0.08
CA LEU A 17 -7.49 -2.65 1.28
C LEU A 17 -7.01 -3.76 2.21
N GLU A 18 -6.98 -5.02 1.74
CA GLU A 18 -6.43 -6.15 2.50
C GLU A 18 -4.95 -5.90 2.83
N THR A 19 -4.17 -5.45 1.85
CA THR A 19 -2.76 -5.09 2.06
C THR A 19 -2.62 -3.95 3.07
N PHE A 20 -3.38 -2.85 2.90
CA PHE A 20 -3.36 -1.72 3.83
C PHE A 20 -3.73 -2.11 5.27
N SER A 21 -4.64 -3.06 5.46
CA SER A 21 -5.02 -3.52 6.80
C SER A 21 -3.84 -4.08 7.60
N ILE A 22 -2.88 -4.74 6.95
CA ILE A 22 -1.67 -5.24 7.59
C ILE A 22 -0.81 -4.08 8.13
N TYR A 23 -0.65 -3.01 7.33
CA TYR A 23 0.07 -1.82 7.76
C TYR A 23 -0.63 -1.09 8.92
N LEU A 24 -1.96 -1.06 8.90
CA LEU A 24 -2.76 -0.44 9.95
C LEU A 24 -2.65 -1.23 11.26
N ASP A 25 -2.77 -2.55 11.21
CA ASP A 25 -2.63 -3.41 12.40
C ASP A 25 -1.24 -3.24 13.03
N GLN A 26 -0.19 -3.25 12.20
CA GLN A 26 1.18 -3.03 12.69
C GLN A 26 1.35 -1.64 13.32
N ALA A 27 0.80 -0.59 12.69
CA ALA A 27 0.87 0.76 13.24
C ALA A 27 0.09 0.89 14.56
N VAL A 28 -1.03 0.18 14.71
CA VAL A 28 -1.79 0.13 15.96
C VAL A 28 -0.97 -0.55 17.06
N ASP A 29 -0.35 -1.69 16.76
CA ASP A 29 0.47 -2.43 17.71
C ASP A 29 1.69 -1.62 18.19
N ASP A 30 2.37 -0.93 17.27
CA ASP A 30 3.61 -0.20 17.60
C ASP A 30 3.38 1.21 18.16
N LEU A 31 2.33 1.91 17.69
CA LEU A 31 2.15 3.35 17.94
C LEU A 31 0.86 3.68 18.70
N GLY A 32 -0.07 2.74 18.86
CA GLY A 32 -1.40 2.99 19.44
C GLY A 32 -1.39 3.42 20.91
N GLY A 33 -0.32 3.11 21.65
CA GLY A 33 -0.13 3.57 23.03
C GLY A 33 0.51 4.97 23.14
N ILE A 34 0.97 5.54 22.03
CA ILE A 34 1.78 6.76 21.99
C ILE A 34 1.06 7.88 21.21
N LEU A 35 0.44 7.52 20.10
CA LEU A 35 -0.19 8.45 19.15
C LEU A 35 -1.72 8.39 19.22
N THR A 36 -2.36 9.45 18.72
CA THR A 36 -3.80 9.44 18.50
C THR A 36 -4.19 8.49 17.37
N THR A 37 -5.46 8.05 17.34
CA THR A 37 -5.99 7.20 16.26
C THR A 37 -5.76 7.79 14.86
N GLN A 38 -5.87 9.12 14.72
CA GLN A 38 -5.65 9.80 13.45
C GLN A 38 -4.17 9.72 13.03
N GLU A 39 -3.25 9.93 13.95
CA GLU A 39 -1.81 9.86 13.68
C GLU A 39 -1.36 8.44 13.34
N VAL A 40 -1.90 7.43 14.03
CA VAL A 40 -1.68 6.01 13.70
C VAL A 40 -2.17 5.70 12.28
N PHE A 41 -3.38 6.13 11.93
CA PHE A 41 -3.92 5.94 10.59
C PHE A 41 -3.07 6.62 9.51
N LEU A 42 -2.59 7.84 9.78
CA LEU A 42 -1.69 8.56 8.87
C LEU A 42 -0.34 7.87 8.73
N ALA A 43 0.25 7.37 9.83
CA ALA A 43 1.51 6.63 9.81
C ALA A 43 1.37 5.36 8.96
N ALA A 44 0.32 4.57 9.17
CA ALA A 44 0.03 3.40 8.34
C ALA A 44 -0.13 3.79 6.85
N GLY A 45 -0.88 4.85 6.57
CA GLY A 45 -1.13 5.33 5.21
C GLY A 45 0.15 5.75 4.48
N PHE A 46 1.01 6.53 5.12
CA PHE A 46 2.27 6.97 4.54
C PHE A 46 3.24 5.81 4.33
N THR A 47 3.31 4.86 5.27
CA THR A 47 4.16 3.67 5.11
C THR A 47 3.70 2.82 3.94
N TYR A 48 2.40 2.54 3.82
CA TYR A 48 1.83 1.77 2.70
C TYR A 48 2.10 2.44 1.34
N LEU A 49 1.89 3.76 1.24
CA LEU A 49 2.18 4.51 0.01
C LEU A 49 3.68 4.54 -0.32
N GLY A 50 4.53 4.68 0.69
CA GLY A 50 5.99 4.64 0.56
C GLY A 50 6.49 3.29 0.05
N ALA A 51 5.98 2.19 0.61
CA ALA A 51 6.30 0.83 0.16
C ALA A 51 5.95 0.64 -1.32
N GLY A 52 4.76 1.08 -1.74
CA GLY A 52 4.37 1.03 -3.16
C GLY A 52 5.28 1.85 -4.09
N GLN A 53 5.82 2.99 -3.64
CA GLN A 53 6.82 3.73 -4.42
C GLN A 53 8.15 2.99 -4.53
N THR A 54 8.61 2.36 -3.44
CA THR A 54 9.84 1.55 -3.45
C THR A 54 9.71 0.36 -4.40
N ASP A 55 8.57 -0.33 -4.40
CA ASP A 55 8.33 -1.48 -5.29
C ASP A 55 8.35 -1.06 -6.77
N VAL A 56 7.73 0.07 -7.10
CA VAL A 56 7.78 0.64 -8.46
C VAL A 56 9.22 0.98 -8.85
N HIS A 57 9.98 1.60 -7.94
CA HIS A 57 11.37 1.94 -8.20
C HIS A 57 12.23 0.70 -8.47
N ALA A 58 12.13 -0.32 -7.62
CA ALA A 58 12.87 -1.58 -7.79
C ALA A 58 12.49 -2.32 -9.08
N ALA A 59 11.21 -2.31 -9.46
CA ALA A 59 10.77 -2.89 -10.72
C ALA A 59 11.37 -2.17 -11.94
N ILE A 60 11.49 -0.84 -11.89
CA ILE A 60 12.12 -0.04 -12.94
C ILE A 60 13.62 -0.35 -13.02
N GLU A 61 14.33 -0.38 -11.89
CA GLU A 61 15.76 -0.71 -11.86
C GLU A 61 16.04 -2.10 -12.44
N GLY A 62 15.27 -3.11 -12.05
CA GLY A 62 15.40 -4.47 -12.59
C GLY A 62 15.13 -4.56 -14.09
N LEU A 63 14.27 -3.70 -14.66
CA LEU A 63 14.07 -3.63 -16.11
C LEU A 63 15.28 -3.01 -16.82
N TYR A 64 15.93 -2.00 -16.23
CA TYR A 64 17.15 -1.41 -16.81
C TYR A 64 18.32 -2.41 -16.84
N GLU A 65 18.49 -3.20 -15.78
CA GLU A 65 19.52 -4.25 -15.72
C GLU A 65 19.37 -5.32 -16.82
N GLN A 66 18.14 -5.60 -17.27
CA GLN A 66 17.86 -6.60 -18.32
C GLN A 66 18.13 -6.10 -19.75
N VAL A 67 18.26 -4.78 -19.93
CA VAL A 67 18.45 -4.14 -21.25
C VAL A 67 19.92 -3.81 -21.54
N GLN A 68 20.77 -3.78 -20.50
CA GLN A 68 22.23 -3.65 -20.63
C GLN A 68 22.93 -4.99 -20.87
#